data_AF-A0A6G2VM57-F1
#
_entry.id   AF-A0A6G2VM57-F1
#
_cell.length_a   1.000
_cell.length_b   1.000
_cell.length_c   1.000
_cell.angle_alpha   90.00
_cell.angle_beta   90.00
_cell.angle_gamma   90.00
#
_symmetry.space_group_name_H-M   'P 1'
#
loop_
_entity.id
_entity.type
_entity.pdbx_description
1 polymer ?
#
loop_
_entity_poly.entity_id
_entity_poly.type
_entity_poly.pdbx_seq_one_letter_code
_entity_poly.pdbx_strand_id
1 'polypeptide(L)'
;MAGAPRRQAVRPPPVGCAANRSLRARCDVSTLEADEVPYHLAASYATGFGEEGRGWIAGLPTLAANMLERWDLERDGTARAGEASLVLPVLRSDGTPAVLRLQMPRHETTAALIGLRAWNGKGMVRLLDHDPMSSSMLLERLDGTRTLA
;
A
#
# COMPACT_ATOMS: atom_id res chain seq x y z
N MET A 1 38.55 22.03 -23.15
CA MET A 1 37.88 20.92 -23.87
C MET A 1 37.75 19.74 -22.92
N ALA A 2 36.77 19.77 -22.03
CA ALA A 2 36.52 18.71 -21.04
C ALA A 2 35.52 17.71 -21.62
N GLY A 3 35.87 16.42 -21.61
CA GLY A 3 35.06 15.34 -22.16
C GLY A 3 33.78 15.10 -21.36
N ALA A 4 32.65 14.99 -22.06
CA ALA A 4 31.37 14.64 -21.48
C ALA A 4 31.34 13.14 -21.08
N PRO A 5 30.82 12.78 -19.89
CA PRO A 5 30.65 11.38 -19.51
C PRO A 5 29.46 10.73 -20.22
N ARG A 6 29.67 9.47 -20.63
CA ARG A 6 28.71 8.59 -21.32
C ARG A 6 27.48 8.28 -20.46
N ARG A 7 26.31 8.27 -21.10
CA ARG A 7 24.99 7.89 -20.56
C ARG A 7 24.97 6.43 -20.09
N GLN A 8 24.48 6.14 -18.89
CA GLN A 8 24.01 4.80 -18.52
C GLN A 8 22.51 4.70 -18.83
N ALA A 9 22.16 3.72 -19.66
CA ALA A 9 20.77 3.32 -19.90
C ALA A 9 20.31 2.45 -18.72
N VAL A 10 19.27 2.91 -18.02
CA VAL A 10 18.56 2.11 -17.01
C VAL A 10 17.73 1.06 -17.75
N ARG A 11 17.97 -0.22 -17.48
CA ARG A 11 17.16 -1.33 -18.00
C ARG A 11 15.84 -1.43 -17.20
N PRO A 12 14.67 -1.56 -17.85
CA PRO A 12 13.44 -1.91 -17.15
C PRO A 12 13.48 -3.38 -16.66
N PRO A 13 12.81 -3.72 -15.54
CA PRO A 13 12.75 -5.10 -15.05
C PRO A 13 11.91 -5.99 -15.99
N PRO A 14 12.18 -7.32 -16.03
CA PRO A 14 11.46 -8.23 -16.90
C PRO A 14 10.02 -8.46 -16.41
N VAL A 15 9.07 -8.34 -17.33
CA VAL A 15 7.67 -8.75 -17.15
C VAL A 15 7.60 -10.26 -17.40
N GLY A 16 7.47 -11.04 -16.33
CA GLY A 16 7.33 -12.50 -16.39
C GLY A 16 5.96 -12.91 -15.89
N CYS A 17 5.02 -13.15 -16.81
CA CYS A 17 3.73 -13.74 -16.52
C CYS A 17 3.92 -15.27 -16.35
N ALA A 18 3.71 -15.79 -15.14
CA ALA A 18 3.64 -17.22 -14.89
C ALA A 18 2.41 -17.53 -14.05
N ALA A 19 1.33 -17.90 -14.75
CA ALA A 19 0.11 -18.40 -14.15
C ALA A 19 0.37 -19.75 -13.47
N ASN A 20 0.09 -19.86 -12.16
CA ASN A 20 -0.08 -21.16 -11.52
C ASN A 20 -1.38 -21.16 -10.72
N ARG A 21 -2.44 -21.67 -11.36
CA ARG A 21 -3.80 -21.73 -10.84
C ARG A 21 -3.96 -23.04 -10.05
N SER A 22 -3.78 -23.00 -8.73
CA SER A 22 -4.19 -24.09 -7.83
C SER A 22 -5.42 -23.70 -7.02
N LEU A 23 -6.49 -24.46 -7.22
CA LEU A 23 -7.82 -24.29 -6.64
C LEU A 23 -7.82 -24.45 -5.12
N ARG A 24 -8.21 -23.39 -4.41
CA ARG A 24 -8.99 -23.46 -3.17
C ARG A 24 -10.11 -22.42 -3.30
N ALA A 25 -11.29 -22.74 -2.81
CA ALA A 25 -12.41 -21.82 -2.72
C ALA A 25 -12.02 -20.62 -1.84
N ARG A 26 -11.40 -19.62 -2.45
CA ARG A 26 -11.23 -18.30 -1.85
C ARG A 26 -12.53 -17.59 -2.14
N CYS A 27 -13.18 -17.04 -1.11
CA CYS A 27 -14.00 -15.85 -1.34
C CYS A 27 -13.19 -14.92 -2.23
N ASP A 28 -13.80 -14.28 -3.22
CA ASP A 28 -13.07 -13.40 -4.12
C ASP A 28 -12.63 -12.14 -3.36
N VAL A 29 -11.58 -12.27 -2.55
CA VAL A 29 -10.98 -11.19 -1.75
C VAL A 29 -10.03 -10.40 -2.65
N SER A 30 -10.03 -10.58 -3.97
CA SER A 30 -9.03 -9.96 -4.85
C SER A 30 -9.21 -8.45 -4.96
N THR A 31 -10.46 -7.98 -4.88
CA THR A 31 -10.83 -6.57 -5.07
C THR A 31 -11.36 -6.01 -3.76
N LEU A 32 -11.11 -4.71 -3.50
CA LEU A 32 -11.72 -3.99 -2.38
C LEU A 32 -13.05 -3.42 -2.85
N GLU A 33 -14.15 -3.90 -2.30
CA GLU A 33 -15.47 -3.37 -2.61
C GLU A 33 -15.79 -2.10 -1.80
N ALA A 34 -16.72 -1.28 -2.30
CA ALA A 34 -17.06 0.00 -1.67
C ALA A 34 -17.66 -0.17 -0.26
N ASP A 35 -18.41 -1.24 -0.02
CA ASP A 35 -19.00 -1.59 1.28
C ASP A 35 -17.98 -2.16 2.28
N GLU A 36 -16.81 -2.61 1.81
CA GLU A 36 -15.71 -3.02 2.67
C GLU A 36 -14.95 -1.83 3.29
N VAL A 37 -15.15 -0.61 2.77
CA VAL A 37 -14.52 0.58 3.34
C VAL A 37 -15.14 0.87 4.71
N PRO A 38 -14.37 0.83 5.82
CA PRO A 38 -14.95 0.97 7.15
C PRO A 38 -15.64 2.32 7.35
N TYR A 39 -16.86 2.30 7.88
CA TYR A 39 -17.70 3.49 8.06
C TYR A 39 -16.99 4.62 8.83
N HIS A 40 -16.23 4.29 9.88
CA HIS A 40 -15.54 5.31 10.68
C HIS A 40 -14.49 6.07 9.87
N LEU A 41 -13.77 5.40 8.96
CA LEU A 41 -12.84 6.06 8.04
C LEU A 41 -13.58 7.02 7.11
N ALA A 42 -14.68 6.55 6.51
CA ALA A 42 -15.50 7.37 5.61
C ALA A 42 -16.07 8.61 6.33
N ALA A 43 -16.57 8.44 7.55
CA ALA A 43 -17.10 9.52 8.37
C ALA A 43 -16.01 10.53 8.79
N SER A 44 -14.84 10.04 9.19
CA SER A 44 -13.70 10.88 9.57
C SER A 44 -13.26 11.75 8.38
N TYR A 45 -13.16 11.18 7.19
CA TYR A 45 -12.81 11.93 5.97
C TYR A 45 -13.91 12.91 5.52
N ALA A 46 -15.18 12.52 5.60
CA ALA A 46 -16.29 13.42 5.27
C ALA A 46 -16.33 14.63 6.22
N THR A 47 -16.01 14.42 7.50
CA THR A 47 -15.99 15.48 8.53
C THR A 47 -14.77 16.37 8.40
N GLY A 48 -13.58 15.79 8.23
CA GLY A 48 -12.31 16.53 8.18
C GLY A 48 -12.03 17.22 6.84
N PHE A 49 -12.55 16.68 5.73
CA PHE A 49 -12.18 17.12 4.38
C PHE A 49 -13.36 17.36 3.44
N GLY A 50 -14.61 17.25 3.92
CA GLY A 50 -15.80 17.58 3.12
C GLY A 50 -15.93 16.75 1.83
N GLU A 51 -16.14 17.42 0.70
CA GLU A 51 -16.31 16.78 -0.61
C GLU A 51 -15.04 16.10 -1.11
N GLU A 52 -13.87 16.69 -0.85
CA GLU A 52 -12.57 16.09 -1.19
C GLU A 52 -12.40 14.74 -0.46
N GLY A 53 -12.74 14.71 0.82
CA GLY A 53 -12.72 13.48 1.63
C GLY A 53 -13.66 12.41 1.09
N ARG A 54 -14.90 12.78 0.76
CA ARG A 54 -15.88 11.86 0.14
C ARG A 54 -15.39 11.32 -1.21
N GLY A 55 -14.82 12.19 -2.05
CA GLY A 55 -14.25 11.79 -3.33
C GLY A 55 -13.08 10.82 -3.19
N TRP A 56 -12.20 11.06 -2.22
CA TRP A 56 -11.08 10.15 -1.94
C TRP A 56 -11.56 8.78 -1.44
N ILE A 57 -12.54 8.74 -0.53
CA ILE A 57 -13.15 7.50 -0.04
C ILE A 57 -13.79 6.70 -1.19
N ALA A 58 -14.52 7.37 -2.09
CA ALA A 58 -15.13 6.73 -3.26
C ALA A 58 -14.07 6.17 -4.24
N GLY A 59 -12.87 6.75 -4.28
CA GLY A 59 -11.75 6.30 -5.12
C GLY A 59 -10.91 5.16 -4.52
N LEU A 60 -11.13 4.78 -3.25
CA LEU A 60 -10.32 3.77 -2.57
C LEU A 60 -10.33 2.39 -3.26
N PRO A 61 -11.48 1.83 -3.69
CA PRO A 61 -11.52 0.57 -4.44
C PRO A 61 -10.57 0.56 -5.64
N THR A 62 -10.63 1.59 -6.49
CA THR A 62 -9.78 1.71 -7.67
C THR A 62 -8.31 1.88 -7.30
N LEU A 63 -8.01 2.71 -6.29
CA LEU A 63 -6.64 2.88 -5.81
C LEU A 63 -6.06 1.57 -5.27
N ALA A 64 -6.83 0.82 -4.49
CA ALA A 64 -6.43 -0.48 -3.96
C ALA A 64 -6.14 -1.47 -5.09
N ALA A 65 -7.06 -1.61 -6.06
CA ALA A 65 -6.87 -2.48 -7.21
C ALA A 65 -5.58 -2.15 -7.98
N ASN A 66 -5.33 -0.87 -8.26
CA ASN A 66 -4.12 -0.42 -8.94
C ASN A 66 -2.84 -0.78 -8.17
N MET A 67 -2.84 -0.64 -6.84
CA MET A 67 -1.66 -0.96 -6.02
C MET A 67 -1.46 -2.47 -5.87
N LEU A 68 -2.54 -3.24 -5.75
CA LEU A 68 -2.48 -4.71 -5.70
C LEU A 68 -1.88 -5.28 -7.00
N GLU A 69 -2.35 -4.80 -8.16
CA GLU A 69 -1.82 -5.20 -9.45
C GLU A 69 -0.36 -4.76 -9.64
N ARG A 70 -0.05 -3.48 -9.38
CA ARG A 70 1.28 -2.91 -9.59
C ARG A 70 2.37 -3.62 -8.78
N TRP A 71 2.04 -4.05 -7.56
CA TRP A 71 2.99 -4.67 -6.64
C TRP A 71 2.87 -6.20 -6.57
N ASP A 72 2.03 -6.81 -7.42
CA ASP A 72 1.81 -8.26 -7.47
C ASP A 72 1.45 -8.83 -6.09
N LEU A 73 0.39 -8.25 -5.49
CA LEU A 73 -0.08 -8.53 -4.14
C LEU A 73 -1.40 -9.29 -4.14
N GLU A 74 -1.50 -10.30 -3.30
CA GLU A 74 -2.77 -10.97 -2.99
C GLU A 74 -3.32 -10.47 -1.66
N ARG A 75 -4.62 -10.16 -1.56
CA ARG A 75 -5.23 -9.84 -0.27
C ARG A 75 -5.22 -11.06 0.66
N ASP A 76 -4.96 -10.81 1.93
CA ASP A 76 -4.77 -11.82 2.97
C ASP A 76 -5.53 -11.43 4.25
N GLY A 77 -6.81 -11.10 4.05
CA GLY A 77 -7.74 -10.74 5.11
C GLY A 77 -8.66 -9.57 4.76
N THR A 78 -9.46 -9.20 5.74
CA THR A 78 -10.41 -8.10 5.64
C THR A 78 -9.70 -6.75 5.75
N ALA A 79 -10.28 -5.73 5.11
CA ALA A 79 -9.82 -4.37 5.27
C ALA A 79 -9.95 -3.90 6.73
N ARG A 80 -8.97 -3.11 7.18
CA ARG A 80 -8.95 -2.48 8.49
C ARG A 80 -8.72 -0.99 8.30
N ALA A 81 -9.09 -0.18 9.28
CA ALA A 81 -8.79 1.24 9.24
C ALA A 81 -8.56 1.80 10.64
N GLY A 82 -7.64 2.77 10.74
CA GLY A 82 -7.65 3.75 11.81
C GLY A 82 -8.46 4.98 11.38
N GLU A 83 -8.28 6.10 12.08
CA GLU A 83 -8.94 7.38 11.72
C GLU A 83 -8.51 7.91 10.35
N ALA A 84 -7.24 7.73 9.99
CA ALA A 84 -6.65 8.43 8.85
C ALA A 84 -6.33 7.54 7.64
N SER A 85 -6.34 6.22 7.77
CA SER A 85 -5.85 5.33 6.71
C SER A 85 -6.60 4.01 6.64
N LEU A 86 -6.81 3.53 5.42
CA LEU A 86 -7.15 2.15 5.13
C LEU A 86 -5.89 1.28 5.17
N VAL A 87 -6.04 0.06 5.69
CA VAL A 87 -5.00 -0.95 5.84
C VAL A 87 -5.53 -2.27 5.26
N LEU A 88 -4.87 -2.76 4.22
CA LEU A 88 -5.16 -4.04 3.60
C LEU A 88 -4.03 -5.03 3.91
N PRO A 89 -4.31 -6.10 4.68
CA PRO A 89 -3.39 -7.22 4.79
C PRO A 89 -3.20 -7.87 3.42
N VAL A 90 -1.95 -8.06 3.02
CA VAL A 90 -1.58 -8.67 1.73
C VAL A 90 -0.44 -9.67 1.87
N LEU A 91 -0.35 -10.61 0.93
CA LEU A 91 0.83 -11.43 0.66
C LEU A 91 1.52 -10.92 -0.60
N ARG A 92 2.84 -10.88 -0.56
CA ARG A 92 3.67 -10.67 -1.76
C ARG A 92 3.79 -11.99 -2.53
N SER A 93 4.24 -11.94 -3.78
CA SER A 93 4.44 -13.13 -4.61
C SER A 93 5.43 -14.17 -4.05
N ASP A 94 6.34 -13.75 -3.17
CA ASP A 94 7.23 -14.63 -2.40
C ASP A 94 6.57 -15.24 -1.14
N GLY A 95 5.29 -14.97 -0.90
CA GLY A 95 4.53 -15.39 0.28
C GLY A 95 4.77 -14.56 1.53
N THR A 96 5.58 -13.50 1.47
CA THR A 96 5.86 -12.64 2.63
C THR A 96 4.63 -11.84 3.03
N PRO A 97 4.18 -11.89 4.31
CA PRO A 97 3.11 -11.03 4.81
C PRO A 97 3.52 -9.56 4.84
N ALA A 98 2.69 -8.71 4.23
CA ALA A 98 2.82 -7.28 4.22
C ALA A 98 1.48 -6.58 4.49
N VAL A 99 1.51 -5.26 4.53
CA VAL A 99 0.34 -4.39 4.63
C VAL A 99 0.42 -3.32 3.56
N LEU A 100 -0.64 -3.20 2.76
CA LEU A 100 -0.89 -2.04 1.90
C LEU A 100 -1.63 -0.98 2.73
N ARG A 101 -1.01 0.18 2.92
CA ARG A 101 -1.60 1.34 3.60
C ARG A 101 -1.96 2.41 2.57
N LEU A 102 -3.23 2.84 2.60
CA LEU A 102 -3.77 3.90 1.76
C LEU A 102 -4.22 5.08 2.63
N GLN A 103 -3.71 6.26 2.33
CA GLN A 103 -4.06 7.51 2.99
C GLN A 103 -3.93 8.66 1.99
N MET A 104 -4.81 9.66 2.08
CA MET A 104 -4.76 10.82 1.20
C MET A 104 -3.40 11.52 1.27
N PRO A 105 -2.80 11.91 0.12
CA PRO A 105 -1.52 12.63 0.08
C PRO A 105 -1.59 13.96 0.84
N ARG A 106 -0.85 14.06 1.95
CA ARG A 106 -0.79 15.23 2.83
C ARG A 106 0.61 15.43 3.43
N HIS A 107 0.79 16.49 4.20
CA HIS A 107 2.04 16.73 4.92
C HIS A 107 2.35 15.57 5.89
N GLU A 108 1.32 15.01 6.53
CA GLU A 108 1.43 13.91 7.48
C GLU A 108 1.87 12.60 6.80
N THR A 109 1.36 12.29 5.61
CA THR A 109 1.81 11.10 4.86
C THR A 109 3.24 11.25 4.38
N THR A 110 3.61 12.45 3.94
CA THR A 110 4.99 12.77 3.55
C THR A 110 5.93 12.62 4.74
N ALA A 111 5.55 13.15 5.92
CA ALA A 111 6.33 13.02 7.15
C ALA A 111 6.47 11.55 7.58
N ALA A 112 5.39 10.76 7.50
CA ALA A 112 5.43 9.33 7.79
C ALA A 112 6.40 8.58 6.87
N LEU A 113 6.41 8.88 5.56
CA LEU A 113 7.35 8.30 4.60
C LEU A 113 8.80 8.60 4.98
N ILE A 114 9.10 9.85 5.31
CA ILE A 114 10.44 10.29 5.73
C ILE A 114 10.86 9.53 6.98
N GLY A 115 9.98 9.42 7.97
CA GLY A 115 10.24 8.65 9.19
C GLY A 115 10.51 7.17 8.89
N LEU A 116 9.64 6.49 8.17
CA LEU A 116 9.84 5.08 7.85
C LEU A 116 11.17 4.81 7.14
N ARG A 117 11.60 5.71 6.24
CA ARG A 117 12.91 5.64 5.58
C ARG A 117 14.08 5.91 6.52
N ALA A 118 13.96 6.89 7.41
CA ALA A 118 15.03 7.25 8.33
C ALA A 118 15.27 6.17 9.40
N TRP A 119 14.20 5.58 9.95
CA TRP A 119 14.31 4.51 10.94
C TRP A 119 14.67 3.17 10.31
N ASN A 120 14.19 2.87 9.10
CA ASN A 120 14.56 1.69 8.31
C ASN A 120 14.53 0.37 9.11
N GLY A 121 13.43 0.10 9.81
CA GLY A 121 13.27 -1.14 10.59
C GLY A 121 13.81 -1.10 12.02
N LYS A 122 14.42 0.01 12.46
CA LYS A 122 14.91 0.17 13.84
C LYS A 122 13.79 0.67 14.73
N GLY A 123 13.18 -0.20 15.53
CA GLY A 123 12.04 0.11 16.40
C GLY A 123 10.77 0.48 15.64
N MET A 124 10.74 0.34 14.31
CA MET A 124 9.65 0.75 13.43
C MET A 124 9.46 -0.26 12.31
N VAL A 125 8.24 -0.34 11.77
CA VAL A 125 7.98 -1.16 10.58
C VAL A 125 8.82 -0.68 9.39
N ARG A 126 9.36 -1.61 8.61
CA ARG A 126 10.05 -1.34 7.35
C ARG A 126 9.07 -0.88 6.28
N LEU A 127 9.48 0.16 5.57
CA LEU A 127 8.90 0.50 4.27
C LEU A 127 9.46 -0.46 3.23
N LEU A 128 8.58 -1.24 2.60
CA LEU A 128 8.94 -2.19 1.54
C LEU A 128 8.88 -1.54 0.17
N ASP A 129 7.85 -0.74 -0.09
CA ASP A 129 7.70 0.05 -1.32
C ASP A 129 6.76 1.25 -1.09
N HIS A 130 6.74 2.22 -2.02
CA HIS A 130 5.91 3.42 -1.94
C HIS A 130 5.63 4.03 -3.33
N ASP A 131 4.39 4.47 -3.52
CA ASP A 131 3.98 5.26 -4.67
C ASP A 131 3.88 6.75 -4.33
N PRO A 132 4.74 7.62 -4.89
CA PRO A 132 4.73 9.05 -4.57
C PRO A 132 3.50 9.81 -5.04
N MET A 133 2.82 9.34 -6.08
CA MET A 133 1.65 10.03 -6.62
C MET A 133 0.44 9.88 -5.70
N SER A 134 0.18 8.66 -5.22
CA SER A 134 -0.93 8.37 -4.31
C SER A 134 -0.57 8.38 -2.83
N SER A 135 0.72 8.53 -2.48
CA SER A 135 1.24 8.33 -1.12
C SER A 135 0.99 6.93 -0.55
N SER A 136 0.66 5.94 -1.40
CA SER A 136 0.44 4.56 -0.99
C SER A 136 1.74 3.94 -0.50
N MET A 137 1.67 3.13 0.56
CA MET A 137 2.84 2.48 1.15
C MET A 137 2.62 0.99 1.29
N LEU A 138 3.62 0.19 0.92
CA LEU A 138 3.72 -1.22 1.27
C LEU A 138 4.66 -1.35 2.46
N LEU A 139 4.17 -1.92 3.56
CA LEU A 139 4.89 -2.00 4.84
C LEU A 139 5.07 -3.47 5.26
N GLU A 140 6.11 -3.76 6.05
CA GLU A 140 6.15 -5.04 6.76
C GLU A 140 4.90 -5.18 7.62
N ARG A 141 4.35 -6.39 7.70
CA ARG A 141 3.20 -6.64 8.56
C ARG A 141 3.66 -6.77 10.02
N LEU A 142 2.99 -6.06 10.92
CA LEU A 142 3.17 -6.23 12.35
C LEU A 142 2.69 -7.61 12.81
N ASP A 143 3.43 -8.16 13.76
CA ASP A 143 3.08 -9.39 14.47
C ASP A 143 3.04 -9.08 15.96
N GLY A 144 1.84 -9.20 16.56
CA GLY A 144 1.62 -8.88 17.97
C GLY A 144 2.32 -9.82 18.95
N THR A 145 2.94 -10.89 18.48
CA THR A 145 3.70 -11.83 19.31
C THR A 145 5.17 -11.47 19.46
N ARG A 146 5.67 -10.47 18.69
CA ARG A 146 7.06 -10.02 18.74
C ARG A 146 7.18 -8.51 18.81
N THR A 147 8.26 -8.04 19.42
CA THR A 147 8.64 -6.63 19.34
C THR A 147 9.36 -6.36 18.01
N LEU A 148 9.40 -5.09 17.63
CA LEU A 148 10.30 -4.62 16.58
C LEU A 148 11.74 -4.59 17.12
N ALA A 149 12.71 -4.73 16.21
CA ALA A 149 14.13 -4.82 16.53
C ALA A 149 14.72 -3.49 17.01
#